data_AF-A0A7V8V8N4-F1
#
_entry.id   AF-A0A7V8V8N4-F1
#
_cell.length_a   1.000
_cell.length_b   1.000
_cell.length_c   1.000
_cell.angle_alpha   90.00
_cell.angle_beta   90.00
_cell.angle_gamma   90.00
#
_symmetry.space_group_name_H-M   'P 1'
#
loop_
_entity.id
_entity.type
_entity.pdbx_description
1 polymer ?
#
loop_
_entity_poly.entity_id
_entity_poly.type
_entity_poly.pdbx_seq_one_letter_code
_entity_poly.pdbx_strand_id
1 'polypeptide(L)'
;MLIHDCCRICLKGKRVLLGLPIILFFVSFSFAATEVEIEKAIQGEKLTEDEFVSVKKAVAKEARSGFRSSGAMRQLISKLKEVPAVEIGPEKENQFRVLDHPMSAFRMIVEAELAGSVLPPDQLKKHPSADNFPGAIHRAIKPEVQFCEIDANAYRWQSTGLYAPPGEVVHVMIPEEYVDAGWKLRIGANSTTIDIPRHKKLNRFPKIDRVYELKKRTTEVACSFGGLLYIELPTPKSKTFLTKNSDIYDLVDHYDAPPKRLVKLRFANVVQAPRYVHGETNVQEWRAAVRSYPAPYAEIGSDKVIFTLPSKFIRRLDTPDLAMEKWDALIDAMSELSGRPETKPFPHRFLIDAHVNWGAAFAGYPINAPHGWAEAIVRGEPEWGHAHELGHLHQHRAWTYQRTGEVTVNIFAAYALEKINGRPHQRATREAVIENAQRYLSRPIEERNWMTVNGALFERLAFYTMLSHEFGWEPFKQVYREYRQLPLDEHPKSDVDRASDFLVRMSRATNHNLGPYFTEWGVQVNDAALDEVKPLPTWDSPMMKEARK
;
A
#
# COMPACT_ATOMS: atom_id res chain seq x y z
N MET A 1 4.79 -6.02 11.57
CA MET A 1 6.13 -6.11 12.17
C MET A 1 7.01 -7.00 11.30
N LEU A 2 7.73 -6.39 10.35
CA LEU A 2 8.94 -6.90 9.65
C LEU A 2 9.26 -5.94 8.48
N ILE A 3 9.80 -4.77 8.80
CA ILE A 3 10.74 -4.02 7.95
C ILE A 3 11.68 -3.31 8.92
N HIS A 4 12.66 -4.02 9.46
CA HIS A 4 13.87 -3.42 10.04
C HIS A 4 14.85 -4.58 10.19
N ASP A 5 15.85 -4.64 9.30
CA ASP A 5 17.23 -5.03 9.62
C ASP A 5 18.05 -5.14 8.33
N CYS A 6 18.81 -4.09 8.04
CA CYS A 6 19.98 -4.15 7.17
C CYS A 6 20.92 -2.98 7.50
N CYS A 7 21.72 -3.14 8.56
CA CYS A 7 22.95 -2.36 8.73
C CYS A 7 24.13 -3.33 8.82
N ARG A 8 25.02 -3.26 7.83
CA ARG A 8 26.23 -4.09 7.73
C ARG A 8 27.24 -3.68 8.81
N ILE A 9 27.82 -4.72 9.40
CA ILE A 9 28.90 -4.73 10.38
C ILE A 9 30.23 -4.27 9.76
N CYS A 10 30.97 -3.42 10.48
CA CYS A 10 32.42 -3.29 10.31
C CYS A 10 33.14 -3.27 11.68
N LEU A 11 34.03 -4.26 11.84
CA LEU A 11 35.27 -4.31 12.63
C LEU A 11 35.25 -4.52 14.18
N LYS A 12 35.72 -5.73 14.53
CA LYS A 12 36.79 -6.10 15.50
C LYS A 12 36.70 -5.65 16.97
N GLY A 13 36.64 -6.65 17.88
CA GLY A 13 37.35 -6.59 19.16
C GLY A 13 36.67 -7.22 20.39
N LYS A 14 37.04 -8.48 20.69
CA LYS A 14 37.14 -9.16 22.01
C LYS A 14 35.97 -9.11 23.04
N ARG A 15 35.33 -10.28 23.17
CA ARG A 15 34.69 -10.97 24.33
C ARG A 15 34.70 -10.30 25.71
N VAL A 16 33.51 -10.23 26.34
CA VAL A 16 33.17 -10.90 27.63
C VAL A 16 31.67 -11.27 27.62
N LEU A 17 31.34 -12.52 27.97
CA LEU A 17 29.99 -13.08 28.11
C LEU A 17 29.38 -12.75 29.47
N LEU A 18 28.09 -12.38 29.52
CA LEU A 18 27.17 -12.74 30.61
C LEU A 18 25.73 -12.81 30.06
N GLY A 19 25.04 -13.90 30.40
CA GLY A 19 23.89 -14.45 29.67
C GLY A 19 22.57 -13.70 29.82
N LEU A 20 21.85 -13.62 28.70
CA LEU A 20 20.42 -13.35 28.60
C LEU A 20 19.73 -14.53 27.91
N PRO A 21 18.46 -14.82 28.22
CA PRO A 21 17.72 -15.92 27.62
C PRO A 21 17.54 -15.65 26.12
N ILE A 22 18.12 -16.52 25.31
CA ILE A 22 17.98 -16.50 23.85
C ILE A 22 16.52 -16.84 23.54
N ILE A 23 15.71 -15.82 23.29
CA ILE A 23 14.50 -15.99 22.48
C ILE A 23 15.04 -16.20 21.06
N LEU A 24 15.08 -17.46 20.64
CA LEU A 24 15.40 -17.88 19.28
C LEU A 24 14.41 -17.21 18.33
N PHE A 25 14.80 -16.07 17.77
CA PHE A 25 14.30 -15.67 16.47
C PHE A 25 14.75 -16.74 15.48
N PHE A 26 13.82 -17.52 14.95
CA PHE A 26 14.05 -18.34 13.78
C PHE A 26 14.41 -17.41 12.62
N VAL A 27 15.70 -17.11 12.47
CA VAL A 27 16.27 -16.75 11.19
C VAL A 27 16.11 -18.01 10.36
N SER A 28 15.11 -18.04 9.46
CA SER A 28 14.97 -19.12 8.50
C SER A 28 16.22 -19.10 7.61
N PHE A 29 17.23 -19.89 7.96
CA PHE A 29 18.30 -20.23 7.04
C PHE A 29 17.62 -20.90 5.85
N SER A 30 17.62 -20.21 4.71
CA SER A 30 16.97 -20.66 3.49
C SER A 30 17.78 -21.81 2.90
N PHE A 31 17.52 -23.03 3.34
CA PHE A 31 18.03 -24.22 2.67
C PHE A 31 17.30 -24.39 1.32
N ALA A 32 18.03 -24.86 0.30
CA ALA A 32 17.41 -25.33 -0.93
C ALA A 32 16.59 -26.58 -0.60
N ALA A 33 15.47 -26.80 -1.31
CA ALA A 33 14.65 -27.98 -1.07
C ALA A 33 15.49 -29.26 -1.16
N THR A 34 15.40 -30.11 -0.15
CA THR A 34 16.09 -31.40 -0.14
C THR A 34 15.36 -32.39 -1.08
N GLU A 35 16.06 -33.42 -1.52
CA GLU A 35 15.44 -34.46 -2.35
C GLU A 35 14.30 -35.17 -1.62
N VAL A 36 14.46 -35.40 -0.31
CA VAL A 36 13.43 -35.96 0.58
C VAL A 36 12.18 -35.08 0.61
N GLU A 37 12.34 -33.76 0.74
CA GLU A 37 11.20 -32.81 0.72
C GLU A 37 10.45 -32.86 -0.61
N ILE A 38 11.17 -32.97 -1.73
CA ILE A 38 10.58 -33.09 -3.06
C ILE A 38 9.86 -34.44 -3.21
N GLU A 39 10.44 -35.53 -2.72
CA GLU A 39 9.83 -36.86 -2.73
C GLU A 39 8.54 -36.91 -1.90
N LYS A 40 8.54 -36.32 -0.70
CA LYS A 40 7.32 -36.18 0.11
C LYS A 40 6.21 -35.45 -0.67
N ALA A 41 6.56 -34.35 -1.35
CA ALA A 41 5.61 -33.62 -2.18
C ALA A 41 5.09 -34.49 -3.35
N ILE A 42 5.97 -35.23 -4.02
CA ILE A 42 5.60 -36.18 -5.10
C ILE A 42 4.63 -37.25 -4.59
N GLN A 43 4.83 -37.75 -3.38
CA GLN A 43 4.01 -38.80 -2.77
C GLN A 43 2.68 -38.26 -2.20
N GLY A 44 2.49 -36.93 -2.19
CA GLY A 44 1.30 -36.30 -1.64
C GLY A 44 1.25 -36.34 -0.11
N GLU A 45 2.41 -36.54 0.54
CA GLU A 45 2.50 -36.54 1.99
C GLU A 45 2.23 -35.15 2.57
N LYS A 46 1.83 -35.11 3.85
CA LYS A 46 1.63 -33.86 4.57
C LYS A 46 2.99 -33.21 4.84
N LEU A 47 3.21 -32.06 4.24
CA LEU A 47 4.39 -31.23 4.47
C LEU A 47 4.22 -30.36 5.72
N THR A 48 5.31 -30.16 6.46
CA THR A 48 5.42 -29.07 7.42
C THR A 48 5.49 -27.72 6.69
N GLU A 49 5.31 -26.62 7.43
CA GLU A 49 5.36 -25.28 6.85
C GLU A 49 6.73 -24.96 6.24
N ASP A 50 7.82 -25.37 6.90
CA ASP A 50 9.18 -25.18 6.40
C ASP A 50 9.46 -26.00 5.14
N GLU A 51 9.08 -27.29 5.12
CA GLU A 51 9.21 -28.15 3.94
C GLU A 51 8.41 -27.58 2.76
N PHE A 52 7.19 -27.09 3.01
CA PHE A 52 6.37 -26.44 1.98
C PHE A 52 7.05 -25.18 1.42
N VAL A 53 7.62 -24.33 2.28
CA VAL A 53 8.34 -23.10 1.86
C VAL A 53 9.56 -23.44 1.02
N SER A 54 10.33 -24.47 1.39
CA SER A 54 11.47 -24.95 0.62
C SER A 54 11.07 -25.44 -0.76
N VAL A 55 10.07 -26.34 -0.84
CA VAL A 55 9.58 -26.88 -2.12
C VAL A 55 8.97 -25.79 -3.00
N LYS A 56 8.18 -24.86 -2.43
CA LYS A 56 7.66 -23.67 -3.14
C LYS A 56 8.77 -22.91 -3.84
N LYS A 57 9.86 -22.59 -3.13
CA LYS A 57 11.00 -21.84 -3.69
C LYS A 57 11.65 -22.60 -4.83
N ALA A 58 11.82 -23.91 -4.68
CA ALA A 58 12.43 -24.77 -5.70
C ALA A 58 11.56 -24.84 -6.98
N VAL A 59 10.26 -25.06 -6.83
CA VAL A 59 9.29 -25.12 -7.93
C VAL A 59 9.18 -23.77 -8.66
N ALA A 60 9.13 -22.65 -7.93
CA ALA A 60 9.10 -21.32 -8.53
C ALA A 60 10.40 -21.00 -9.31
N LYS A 61 11.56 -21.41 -8.78
CA LYS A 61 12.85 -21.29 -9.47
C LYS A 61 12.85 -22.13 -10.76
N GLU A 62 12.29 -23.33 -10.70
CA GLU A 62 12.24 -24.24 -11.84
C GLU A 62 11.31 -23.75 -12.96
N ALA A 63 10.15 -23.18 -12.61
CA ALA A 63 9.27 -22.53 -13.59
C ALA A 63 9.99 -21.38 -14.32
N ARG A 64 10.74 -20.54 -13.59
CA ARG A 64 11.55 -19.45 -14.16
C ARG A 64 12.73 -19.93 -15.01
N SER A 65 13.24 -21.12 -14.75
CA SER A 65 14.38 -21.69 -15.51
C SER A 65 13.96 -22.26 -16.86
N GLY A 66 12.65 -22.43 -17.10
CA GLY A 66 12.12 -23.14 -18.26
C GLY A 66 12.21 -24.65 -18.12
N PHE A 67 12.08 -25.18 -16.88
CA PHE A 67 12.05 -26.61 -16.58
C PHE A 67 13.33 -27.38 -16.97
N ARG A 68 14.50 -26.90 -16.52
CA ARG A 68 15.82 -27.47 -16.87
C ARG A 68 16.32 -28.57 -15.93
N SER A 69 15.66 -28.80 -14.80
CA SER A 69 16.08 -29.77 -13.79
C SER A 69 15.78 -31.21 -14.19
N SER A 70 16.50 -32.15 -13.59
CA SER A 70 16.37 -33.59 -13.76
C SER A 70 15.91 -34.26 -12.46
N GLY A 71 15.81 -35.60 -12.45
CA GLY A 71 15.49 -36.39 -11.25
C GLY A 71 14.13 -36.07 -10.64
N ALA A 72 14.07 -36.03 -9.30
CA ALA A 72 12.85 -35.82 -8.54
C ALA A 72 12.11 -34.54 -8.93
N MET A 73 12.82 -33.43 -9.20
CA MET A 73 12.18 -32.17 -9.60
C MET A 73 11.43 -32.30 -10.93
N ARG A 74 12.00 -32.97 -11.94
CA ARG A 74 11.32 -33.21 -13.21
C ARG A 74 10.06 -34.04 -13.02
N GLN A 75 10.13 -35.04 -12.14
CA GLN A 75 9.01 -35.89 -11.81
C GLN A 75 7.89 -35.11 -11.09
N LEU A 76 8.25 -34.24 -10.14
CA LEU A 76 7.31 -33.33 -9.48
C LEU A 76 6.62 -32.42 -10.50
N ILE A 77 7.37 -31.75 -11.38
CA ILE A 77 6.78 -30.91 -12.43
C ILE A 77 5.83 -31.71 -13.34
N SER A 78 6.17 -32.96 -13.69
CA SER A 78 5.29 -33.82 -14.48
C SER A 78 3.97 -34.09 -13.75
N LYS A 79 4.04 -34.46 -12.45
CA LYS A 79 2.83 -34.64 -11.63
C LYS A 79 2.01 -33.36 -11.50
N LEU A 80 2.68 -32.20 -11.31
CA LEU A 80 1.98 -30.92 -11.25
C LEU A 80 1.22 -30.64 -12.55
N LYS A 81 1.71 -31.05 -13.72
CA LYS A 81 0.99 -30.90 -15.00
C LYS A 81 -0.33 -31.68 -15.05
N GLU A 82 -0.40 -32.80 -14.35
CA GLU A 82 -1.60 -33.65 -14.25
C GLU A 82 -2.63 -33.12 -13.24
N VAL A 83 -2.20 -32.28 -12.29
CA VAL A 83 -3.11 -31.62 -11.34
C VAL A 83 -4.04 -30.65 -12.10
N PRO A 84 -5.38 -30.74 -11.91
CA PRO A 84 -6.32 -29.81 -12.51
C PRO A 84 -6.01 -28.35 -12.14
N ALA A 85 -6.27 -27.43 -13.07
CA ALA A 85 -6.13 -26.00 -12.79
C ALA A 85 -7.08 -25.59 -11.67
N VAL A 86 -6.60 -24.74 -10.76
CA VAL A 86 -7.39 -24.28 -9.61
C VAL A 86 -8.23 -23.09 -10.04
N GLU A 87 -9.54 -23.29 -10.06
CA GLU A 87 -10.50 -22.22 -10.21
C GLU A 87 -10.71 -21.51 -8.86
N ILE A 88 -10.42 -20.20 -8.82
CA ILE A 88 -10.36 -19.43 -7.56
C ILE A 88 -10.98 -18.05 -7.73
N GLY A 89 -11.67 -17.55 -6.71
CA GLY A 89 -12.31 -16.24 -6.71
C GLY A 89 -12.77 -15.76 -5.34
N PRO A 90 -13.33 -14.54 -5.27
CA PRO A 90 -13.74 -13.91 -4.02
C PRO A 90 -14.96 -14.57 -3.37
N GLU A 91 -15.83 -15.16 -4.18
CA GLU A 91 -17.03 -15.87 -3.72
C GLU A 91 -16.65 -17.07 -2.85
N LYS A 92 -17.44 -17.34 -1.81
CA LYS A 92 -17.09 -18.27 -0.73
C LYS A 92 -16.80 -19.70 -1.24
N GLU A 93 -17.57 -20.14 -2.22
CA GLU A 93 -17.45 -21.40 -2.94
C GLU A 93 -16.15 -21.52 -3.76
N ASN A 94 -15.56 -20.39 -4.14
CA ASN A 94 -14.37 -20.31 -4.98
C ASN A 94 -13.09 -19.97 -4.18
N GLN A 95 -13.14 -20.00 -2.85
CA GLN A 95 -11.97 -19.74 -2.00
C GLN A 95 -11.09 -20.99 -1.89
N PHE A 96 -9.77 -20.80 -2.00
CA PHE A 96 -8.81 -21.91 -1.94
C PHE A 96 -8.12 -22.00 -0.58
N ARG A 97 -7.95 -23.23 -0.07
CA ARG A 97 -7.23 -23.52 1.17
C ARG A 97 -5.88 -24.18 0.88
N VAL A 98 -4.81 -23.47 1.19
CA VAL A 98 -3.45 -23.80 0.73
C VAL A 98 -2.96 -25.16 1.24
N LEU A 99 -2.98 -25.37 2.55
CA LEU A 99 -2.39 -26.55 3.18
C LEU A 99 -3.28 -27.79 3.10
N ASP A 100 -4.56 -27.61 2.74
CA ASP A 100 -5.48 -28.73 2.52
C ASP A 100 -5.18 -29.42 1.17
N HIS A 101 -4.53 -28.72 0.23
CA HIS A 101 -4.25 -29.18 -1.13
C HIS A 101 -2.84 -28.75 -1.62
N PRO A 102 -1.73 -29.28 -1.05
CA PRO A 102 -0.38 -28.82 -1.33
C PRO A 102 0.04 -28.96 -2.81
N MET A 103 -0.37 -30.03 -3.49
CA MET A 103 -0.08 -30.22 -4.93
C MET A 103 -0.77 -29.16 -5.81
N SER A 104 -2.02 -28.82 -5.49
CA SER A 104 -2.74 -27.71 -6.14
C SER A 104 -2.05 -26.37 -5.86
N ALA A 105 -1.58 -26.14 -4.63
CA ALA A 105 -0.83 -24.94 -4.29
C ALA A 105 0.49 -24.83 -5.06
N PHE A 106 1.27 -25.92 -5.18
CA PHE A 106 2.49 -25.93 -5.99
C PHE A 106 2.19 -25.73 -7.48
N ARG A 107 1.10 -26.32 -7.99
CA ARG A 107 0.65 -26.09 -9.37
C ARG A 107 0.33 -24.61 -9.60
N MET A 108 -0.42 -23.98 -8.70
CA MET A 108 -0.72 -22.54 -8.77
C MET A 108 0.56 -21.69 -8.75
N ILE A 109 1.57 -22.06 -7.96
CA ILE A 109 2.86 -21.37 -7.92
C ILE A 109 3.58 -21.46 -9.29
N VAL A 110 3.60 -22.65 -9.91
CA VAL A 110 4.16 -22.82 -11.26
C VAL A 110 3.41 -21.95 -12.28
N GLU A 111 2.08 -22.03 -12.28
CA GLU A 111 1.23 -21.29 -13.20
C GLU A 111 1.39 -19.77 -13.03
N ALA A 112 1.48 -19.28 -11.79
CA ALA A 112 1.74 -17.88 -11.49
C ALA A 112 3.07 -17.39 -12.07
N GLU A 113 4.13 -18.19 -11.98
CA GLU A 113 5.43 -17.85 -12.57
C GLU A 113 5.39 -17.91 -14.10
N LEU A 114 4.79 -18.97 -14.67
CA LEU A 114 4.69 -19.14 -16.12
C LEU A 114 3.87 -18.03 -16.78
N ALA A 115 2.63 -17.85 -16.33
CA ALA A 115 1.69 -16.88 -16.89
C ALA A 115 2.12 -15.44 -16.58
N GLY A 116 2.69 -15.21 -15.40
CA GLY A 116 3.07 -13.88 -14.94
C GLY A 116 4.45 -13.40 -15.38
N SER A 117 5.33 -14.28 -15.87
CA SER A 117 6.74 -13.91 -16.10
C SER A 117 7.45 -14.59 -17.28
N VAL A 118 7.08 -15.82 -17.68
CA VAL A 118 7.95 -16.65 -18.55
C VAL A 118 7.40 -16.82 -19.96
N LEU A 119 6.13 -17.17 -20.12
CA LEU A 119 5.57 -17.51 -21.45
C LEU A 119 5.47 -16.26 -22.33
N PRO A 120 5.82 -16.32 -23.63
CA PRO A 120 5.61 -15.21 -24.54
C PRO A 120 4.10 -14.91 -24.71
N PRO A 121 3.73 -13.68 -25.12
CA PRO A 121 2.33 -13.26 -25.20
C PRO A 121 1.42 -14.19 -26.01
N ASP A 122 1.91 -14.68 -27.15
CA ASP A 122 1.22 -15.56 -28.09
C ASP A 122 0.98 -17.00 -27.58
N GLN A 123 1.65 -17.39 -26.49
CA GLN A 123 1.48 -18.68 -25.84
C GLN A 123 0.60 -18.62 -24.59
N LEU A 124 0.21 -17.42 -24.14
CA LEU A 124 -0.71 -17.28 -23.03
C LEU A 124 -2.12 -17.68 -23.46
N LYS A 125 -2.83 -18.35 -22.55
CA LYS A 125 -4.26 -18.65 -22.68
C LYS A 125 -5.02 -18.03 -21.52
N LYS A 126 -6.33 -17.83 -21.71
CA LYS A 126 -7.23 -17.41 -20.64
C LYS A 126 -7.15 -18.42 -19.49
N HIS A 127 -6.86 -17.93 -18.30
CA HIS A 127 -6.90 -18.76 -17.10
C HIS A 127 -8.36 -19.01 -16.69
N PRO A 128 -8.73 -20.22 -16.23
CA PRO A 128 -10.10 -20.51 -15.77
C PRO A 128 -10.62 -19.49 -14.73
N SER A 129 -9.77 -19.13 -13.77
CA SER A 129 -10.11 -18.18 -12.71
C SER A 129 -10.27 -16.73 -13.18
N ALA A 130 -9.96 -16.38 -14.44
CA ALA A 130 -10.05 -15.00 -14.93
C ALA A 130 -11.48 -14.44 -14.82
N ASP A 131 -12.49 -15.29 -15.04
CA ASP A 131 -13.90 -14.89 -14.95
C ASP A 131 -14.39 -14.73 -13.51
N ASN A 132 -13.74 -15.41 -12.55
CA ASN A 132 -14.02 -15.26 -11.12
C ASN A 132 -13.27 -14.05 -10.53
N PHE A 133 -12.02 -13.84 -10.97
CA PHE A 133 -11.23 -12.66 -10.64
C PHE A 133 -10.12 -12.42 -11.68
N PRO A 134 -9.98 -11.22 -12.27
CA PRO A 134 -10.67 -9.97 -11.93
C PRO A 134 -12.16 -9.88 -12.34
N GLY A 135 -12.66 -10.83 -13.12
CA GLY A 135 -14.05 -10.88 -13.55
C GLY A 135 -14.19 -11.00 -15.07
N ALA A 136 -15.33 -11.49 -15.52
CA ALA A 136 -15.65 -11.55 -16.95
C ALA A 136 -15.87 -10.16 -17.57
N ILE A 137 -15.46 -9.99 -18.83
CA ILE A 137 -15.81 -8.83 -19.65
C ILE A 137 -17.33 -8.84 -19.86
N HIS A 138 -18.01 -7.77 -19.46
CA HIS A 138 -19.45 -7.66 -19.55
C HIS A 138 -19.87 -7.44 -21.01
N ARG A 139 -20.56 -8.43 -21.59
CA ARG A 139 -21.01 -8.52 -22.99
C ARG A 139 -19.89 -8.95 -23.95
N ALA A 140 -20.28 -9.74 -24.94
CA ALA A 140 -19.39 -10.14 -26.03
C ALA A 140 -19.16 -8.94 -26.95
N ILE A 141 -18.12 -8.17 -26.68
CA ILE A 141 -17.67 -7.06 -27.53
C ILE A 141 -16.37 -7.48 -28.20
N LYS A 142 -16.30 -7.28 -29.52
CA LYS A 142 -15.07 -7.52 -30.27
C LYS A 142 -14.04 -6.50 -29.80
N PRO A 143 -12.84 -6.91 -29.37
CA PRO A 143 -11.80 -5.96 -29.03
C PRO A 143 -11.46 -5.08 -30.25
N GLU A 144 -11.11 -3.81 -29.99
CA GLU A 144 -10.98 -2.80 -31.04
C GLU A 144 -9.61 -2.12 -31.01
N VAL A 145 -9.38 -1.27 -32.00
CA VAL A 145 -8.28 -0.31 -32.01
C VAL A 145 -8.70 0.91 -31.21
N GLN A 146 -7.93 1.26 -30.19
CA GLN A 146 -8.17 2.42 -29.34
C GLN A 146 -6.91 3.27 -29.26
N PHE A 147 -7.09 4.54 -28.91
CA PHE A 147 -5.98 5.46 -28.67
C PHE A 147 -6.12 6.03 -27.27
N CYS A 148 -4.99 6.25 -26.59
CA CYS A 148 -4.96 6.98 -25.34
C CYS A 148 -3.86 8.04 -25.38
N GLU A 149 -4.09 9.15 -24.71
CA GLU A 149 -3.06 10.16 -24.47
C GLU A 149 -2.46 9.96 -23.09
N ILE A 150 -1.14 10.10 -23.00
CA ILE A 150 -0.39 10.10 -21.74
C ILE A 150 0.50 11.33 -21.67
N ASP A 151 0.84 11.78 -20.48
CA ASP A 151 1.82 12.85 -20.26
C ASP A 151 3.23 12.25 -20.15
N ALA A 152 4.05 12.44 -21.18
CA ALA A 152 5.41 11.92 -21.23
C ALA A 152 6.37 12.55 -20.20
N ASN A 153 5.99 13.68 -19.59
CA ASN A 153 6.76 14.33 -18.53
C ASN A 153 6.31 13.91 -17.12
N ALA A 154 5.26 13.11 -17.00
CA ALA A 154 4.80 12.57 -15.72
C ALA A 154 5.68 11.40 -15.24
N TYR A 155 5.34 10.86 -14.07
CA TYR A 155 6.03 9.74 -13.45
C TYR A 155 5.08 8.60 -13.13
N ARG A 156 5.64 7.39 -12.94
CA ARG A 156 4.89 6.21 -12.48
C ARG A 156 3.74 5.85 -13.43
N TRP A 157 2.67 5.29 -12.87
CA TRP A 157 1.57 4.68 -13.62
C TRP A 157 0.59 5.74 -14.11
N GLN A 158 0.37 5.74 -15.43
CA GLN A 158 -0.69 6.49 -16.08
C GLN A 158 -1.78 5.54 -16.56
N SER A 159 -3.01 5.87 -16.20
CA SER A 159 -4.22 5.12 -16.54
C SER A 159 -4.61 5.33 -18.00
N THR A 160 -4.86 4.25 -18.73
CA THR A 160 -5.22 4.33 -20.16
C THR A 160 -6.73 4.33 -20.40
N GLY A 161 -7.54 3.87 -19.43
CA GLY A 161 -8.96 3.59 -19.66
C GLY A 161 -9.22 2.36 -20.54
N LEU A 162 -8.21 1.52 -20.75
CA LEU A 162 -8.27 0.32 -21.57
C LEU A 162 -8.03 -0.94 -20.74
N TYR A 163 -8.52 -2.07 -21.23
CA TYR A 163 -8.40 -3.37 -20.59
C TYR A 163 -7.98 -4.42 -21.62
N ALA A 164 -7.01 -5.26 -21.25
CA ALA A 164 -6.55 -6.39 -22.05
C ALA A 164 -7.48 -7.60 -21.81
N PRO A 165 -8.07 -8.19 -22.87
CA PRO A 165 -8.83 -9.41 -22.74
C PRO A 165 -7.98 -10.57 -22.19
N PRO A 166 -8.52 -11.43 -21.31
CA PRO A 166 -7.76 -12.52 -20.71
C PRO A 166 -7.22 -13.50 -21.74
N GLY A 167 -5.90 -13.68 -21.75
CA GLY A 167 -5.21 -14.63 -22.62
C GLY A 167 -5.10 -14.23 -24.08
N GLU A 168 -5.50 -13.01 -24.44
CA GLU A 168 -5.37 -12.52 -25.81
C GLU A 168 -4.17 -11.58 -25.96
N VAL A 169 -3.59 -11.56 -27.16
CA VAL A 169 -2.49 -10.65 -27.49
C VAL A 169 -3.03 -9.26 -27.77
N VAL A 170 -2.47 -8.27 -27.09
CA VAL A 170 -2.65 -6.84 -27.34
C VAL A 170 -1.41 -6.31 -28.05
N HIS A 171 -1.62 -5.44 -29.04
CA HIS A 171 -0.51 -4.73 -29.68
C HIS A 171 -0.47 -3.29 -29.20
N VAL A 172 0.63 -2.89 -28.57
CA VAL A 172 0.86 -1.52 -28.10
C VAL A 172 1.86 -0.84 -29.02
N MET A 173 1.46 0.29 -29.59
CA MET A 173 2.31 1.10 -30.44
C MET A 173 2.64 2.42 -29.76
N ILE A 174 3.94 2.68 -29.60
CA ILE A 174 4.48 3.93 -29.06
C ILE A 174 5.17 4.74 -30.17
N PRO A 175 5.30 6.08 -30.03
CA PRO A 175 6.11 6.87 -30.94
C PRO A 175 7.59 6.46 -30.90
N GLU A 176 8.27 6.63 -32.03
CA GLU A 176 9.66 6.21 -32.21
C GLU A 176 10.61 6.84 -31.17
N GLU A 177 10.39 8.10 -30.82
CA GLU A 177 11.20 8.85 -29.84
C GLU A 177 11.15 8.30 -28.41
N TYR A 178 10.20 7.42 -28.09
CA TYR A 178 10.06 6.80 -26.76
C TYR A 178 10.47 5.33 -26.74
N VAL A 179 10.92 4.78 -27.87
CA VAL A 179 11.52 3.44 -27.90
C VAL A 179 12.74 3.43 -26.99
N ASP A 180 12.81 2.46 -26.08
CA ASP A 180 13.87 2.34 -25.07
C ASP A 180 13.98 3.52 -24.08
N ALA A 181 12.96 4.39 -23.97
CA ALA A 181 12.91 5.48 -22.99
C ALA A 181 12.68 5.01 -21.53
N GLY A 182 12.81 3.71 -21.26
CA GLY A 182 12.52 3.09 -19.95
C GLY A 182 11.04 2.95 -19.63
N TRP A 183 10.15 3.21 -20.61
CA TRP A 183 8.71 3.04 -20.45
C TRP A 183 8.34 1.56 -20.36
N LYS A 184 7.32 1.27 -19.54
CA LYS A 184 6.77 -0.08 -19.41
C LYS A 184 5.27 -0.06 -19.61
N LEU A 185 4.73 -1.18 -20.06
CA LEU A 185 3.30 -1.45 -20.00
C LEU A 185 3.01 -2.42 -18.87
N ARG A 186 2.07 -2.07 -18.00
CA ARG A 186 1.49 -2.95 -17.00
C ARG A 186 0.09 -3.41 -17.41
N ILE A 187 -0.19 -4.69 -17.20
CA ILE A 187 -1.52 -5.30 -17.29
C ILE A 187 -1.91 -5.75 -15.89
N GLY A 188 -3.03 -5.24 -15.37
CA GLY A 188 -3.50 -5.51 -14.00
C GLY A 188 -2.91 -4.54 -12.98
N ALA A 189 -3.74 -4.07 -12.05
CA ALA A 189 -3.36 -3.04 -11.07
C ALA A 189 -2.58 -3.57 -9.86
N ASN A 190 -2.43 -4.88 -9.74
CA ASN A 190 -1.73 -5.52 -8.61
C ASN A 190 -0.23 -5.26 -8.71
N SER A 191 0.38 -4.80 -7.62
CA SER A 191 1.83 -4.61 -7.51
C SER A 191 2.51 -5.65 -6.62
N THR A 192 1.73 -6.54 -5.99
CA THR A 192 2.24 -7.57 -5.07
C THR A 192 1.59 -8.93 -5.34
N THR A 193 2.43 -9.96 -5.39
CA THR A 193 2.00 -11.37 -5.43
C THR A 193 1.55 -11.80 -4.03
N ILE A 194 0.48 -12.60 -3.93
CA ILE A 194 0.07 -13.17 -2.64
C ILE A 194 1.14 -14.16 -2.15
N ASP A 195 1.60 -13.99 -0.91
CA ASP A 195 2.61 -14.86 -0.33
C ASP A 195 2.00 -16.14 0.27
N ILE A 196 2.25 -17.27 -0.39
CA ILE A 196 1.89 -18.62 0.09
C ILE A 196 3.08 -19.19 0.90
N PRO A 197 2.96 -19.73 2.12
CA PRO A 197 1.73 -20.11 2.82
C PRO A 197 1.25 -19.09 3.86
N ARG A 198 1.82 -17.88 3.92
CA ARG A 198 1.42 -16.83 4.89
C ARG A 198 -0.09 -16.66 4.98
N HIS A 199 -0.77 -16.82 3.84
CA HIS A 199 -2.22 -16.89 3.77
C HIS A 199 -2.72 -18.33 3.65
N LYS A 200 -3.43 -18.82 4.68
CA LYS A 200 -4.07 -20.15 4.69
C LYS A 200 -5.26 -20.25 3.74
N LYS A 201 -5.91 -19.12 3.47
CA LYS A 201 -7.03 -18.98 2.53
C LYS A 201 -6.68 -17.95 1.47
N LEU A 202 -7.00 -18.24 0.22
CA LEU A 202 -6.79 -17.36 -0.93
C LEU A 202 -8.14 -17.04 -1.57
N ASN A 203 -8.36 -15.76 -1.89
CA ASN A 203 -9.60 -15.26 -2.50
C ASN A 203 -9.43 -14.86 -3.98
N ARG A 204 -8.23 -15.04 -4.52
CA ARG A 204 -7.91 -14.89 -5.94
C ARG A 204 -6.58 -15.57 -6.23
N PHE A 205 -6.27 -15.71 -7.52
CA PHE A 205 -5.00 -16.28 -7.94
C PHE A 205 -3.81 -15.40 -7.46
N PRO A 206 -2.65 -15.99 -7.06
CA PRO A 206 -1.58 -15.25 -6.38
C PRO A 206 -0.98 -14.10 -7.18
N LYS A 207 -0.73 -14.33 -8.48
CA LYS A 207 -0.19 -13.35 -9.42
C LYS A 207 -1.09 -13.28 -10.64
N ILE A 208 -1.61 -12.09 -10.91
CA ILE A 208 -2.58 -11.84 -11.99
C ILE A 208 -2.20 -10.63 -12.85
N ASP A 209 -1.04 -10.03 -12.56
CA ASP A 209 -0.48 -8.91 -13.29
C ASP A 209 0.74 -9.31 -14.12
N ARG A 210 1.04 -8.50 -15.13
CA ARG A 210 2.25 -8.64 -15.94
C ARG A 210 2.77 -7.28 -16.41
N VAL A 211 4.10 -7.17 -16.52
CA VAL A 211 4.77 -5.94 -16.96
C VAL A 211 5.71 -6.25 -18.12
N TYR A 212 5.71 -5.37 -19.12
CA TYR A 212 6.52 -5.47 -20.34
C TYR A 212 7.31 -4.19 -20.56
N GLU A 213 8.57 -4.30 -20.97
CA GLU A 213 9.35 -3.14 -21.40
C GLU A 213 8.96 -2.74 -22.83
N LEU A 214 8.81 -1.44 -23.07
CA LEU A 214 8.45 -0.91 -24.39
C LEU A 214 9.72 -0.55 -25.18
N LYS A 215 10.42 -1.58 -25.65
CA LYS A 215 11.71 -1.49 -26.38
C LYS A 215 11.57 -1.48 -27.90
N LYS A 216 10.34 -1.47 -28.40
CA LYS A 216 10.03 -1.52 -29.83
C LYS A 216 8.85 -0.61 -30.09
N ARG A 217 8.81 -0.05 -31.31
CA ARG A 217 7.66 0.76 -31.77
C ARG A 217 6.33 0.03 -31.60
N THR A 218 6.30 -1.29 -31.86
CA THR A 218 5.14 -2.15 -31.58
C THR A 218 5.58 -3.29 -30.66
N THR A 219 4.89 -3.45 -29.53
CA THR A 219 5.14 -4.51 -28.54
C THR A 219 3.89 -5.36 -28.38
N GLU A 220 4.05 -6.68 -28.47
CA GLU A 220 3.01 -7.65 -28.14
C GLU A 220 3.03 -7.92 -26.64
N VAL A 221 1.85 -7.92 -26.04
CA VAL A 221 1.65 -8.08 -24.60
C VAL A 221 0.38 -8.89 -24.36
N ALA A 222 0.38 -9.71 -23.34
CA ALA A 222 -0.80 -10.48 -22.91
C ALA A 222 -0.76 -10.78 -21.42
N CYS A 223 -1.91 -11.10 -20.83
CA CYS A 223 -2.01 -11.64 -19.47
C CYS A 223 -3.11 -12.69 -19.44
N SER A 224 -2.85 -13.87 -18.86
CA SER A 224 -3.85 -14.94 -18.76
C SER A 224 -5.12 -14.55 -17.98
N PHE A 225 -5.02 -13.54 -17.11
CA PHE A 225 -6.15 -13.02 -16.33
C PHE A 225 -6.77 -11.75 -16.93
N GLY A 226 -6.17 -11.20 -17.99
CA GLY A 226 -6.50 -9.88 -18.48
C GLY A 226 -6.13 -8.80 -17.47
N GLY A 227 -6.62 -7.57 -17.67
CA GLY A 227 -6.44 -6.50 -16.69
C GLY A 227 -6.47 -5.11 -17.31
N LEU A 228 -6.66 -4.11 -16.45
CA LEU A 228 -6.49 -2.70 -16.83
C LEU A 228 -5.06 -2.46 -17.34
N LEU A 229 -4.95 -1.63 -18.36
CA LEU A 229 -3.69 -1.27 -19.00
C LEU A 229 -3.15 0.06 -18.43
N TYR A 230 -1.87 0.07 -18.09
CA TYR A 230 -1.16 1.26 -17.59
C TYR A 230 0.15 1.44 -18.32
N ILE A 231 0.53 2.70 -18.55
CA ILE A 231 1.90 3.05 -18.94
C ILE A 231 2.67 3.45 -17.68
N GLU A 232 3.78 2.77 -17.40
CA GLU A 232 4.68 3.14 -16.31
C GLU A 232 5.85 3.94 -16.86
N LEU A 233 5.99 5.18 -16.39
CA LEU A 233 7.11 6.06 -16.71
C LEU A 233 8.21 5.97 -15.65
N PRO A 234 9.49 6.05 -16.06
CA PRO A 234 10.60 6.03 -15.13
C PRO A 234 10.49 7.17 -14.12
N THR A 235 10.77 6.88 -12.87
CA THR A 235 10.85 7.89 -11.82
C THR A 235 12.31 8.34 -11.69
N PRO A 236 12.61 9.65 -11.60
CA PRO A 236 13.98 10.14 -11.42
C PRO A 236 14.66 9.46 -10.22
N LYS A 237 15.95 9.14 -10.38
CA LYS A 237 16.79 8.57 -9.30
C LYS A 237 17.18 9.60 -8.23
N SER A 238 16.88 10.88 -8.42
CA SER A 238 17.12 11.90 -7.40
C SER A 238 16.38 11.51 -6.12
N LYS A 239 17.02 11.75 -4.97
CA LYS A 239 16.50 11.47 -3.63
C LYS A 239 15.00 11.79 -3.60
N THR A 240 14.21 10.89 -3.02
CA THR A 240 12.73 10.92 -2.93
C THR A 240 12.02 10.46 -4.20
N PHE A 241 11.65 9.17 -4.25
CA PHE A 241 10.38 8.63 -4.81
C PHE A 241 10.35 7.09 -4.77
N LEU A 242 10.86 6.43 -3.72
CA LEU A 242 10.88 4.96 -3.54
C LEU A 242 11.99 4.20 -4.30
N THR A 243 13.24 4.38 -3.87
CA THR A 243 14.22 3.28 -3.91
C THR A 243 13.77 2.15 -2.98
N LYS A 244 14.25 0.92 -3.20
CA LYS A 244 13.97 -0.27 -2.35
C LYS A 244 14.22 -0.07 -0.83
N ASN A 245 14.88 1.02 -0.44
CA ASN A 245 15.20 1.41 0.93
C ASN A 245 14.72 2.82 1.32
N SER A 246 13.92 3.51 0.49
CA SER A 246 13.35 4.82 0.85
C SER A 246 11.87 4.67 1.14
N ASP A 247 11.48 5.11 2.31
CA ASP A 247 10.13 4.98 2.82
C ASP A 247 9.14 5.87 2.05
N ILE A 248 7.87 5.50 2.12
CA ILE A 248 6.71 6.29 1.69
C ILE A 248 6.66 7.71 2.27
N TYR A 249 7.45 7.95 3.31
CA TYR A 249 7.53 9.18 4.10
C TYR A 249 8.23 10.33 3.38
N ASP A 250 9.09 10.05 2.41
CA ASP A 250 9.88 11.07 1.71
C ASP A 250 9.30 11.32 0.31
N LEU A 251 8.01 11.68 0.20
CA LEU A 251 7.51 12.35 -1.00
C LEU A 251 8.08 13.77 -1.00
N VAL A 252 8.60 14.23 -2.15
CA VAL A 252 9.28 15.52 -2.30
C VAL A 252 8.44 16.64 -1.66
N ASP A 253 9.04 17.40 -0.73
CA ASP A 253 8.38 18.52 -0.04
C ASP A 253 8.17 19.74 -0.96
N HIS A 254 8.91 19.82 -2.06
CA HIS A 254 8.77 20.83 -3.11
C HIS A 254 8.76 20.20 -4.51
N TYR A 255 7.64 20.31 -5.21
CA TYR A 255 7.50 19.80 -6.56
C TYR A 255 6.95 20.86 -7.51
N ASP A 256 7.77 21.26 -8.47
CA ASP A 256 7.34 22.06 -9.61
C ASP A 256 6.88 21.11 -10.73
N ALA A 257 5.58 21.13 -11.03
CA ALA A 257 5.03 20.30 -12.09
C ALA A 257 5.64 20.70 -13.43
N PRO A 258 6.31 19.78 -14.16
CA PRO A 258 6.80 20.08 -15.49
C PRO A 258 5.59 20.33 -16.41
N PRO A 259 5.75 21.13 -17.48
CA PRO A 259 4.69 21.32 -18.45
C PRO A 259 4.28 19.97 -19.05
N LYS A 260 2.98 19.71 -19.15
CA LYS A 260 2.47 18.45 -19.74
C LYS A 260 2.98 18.29 -21.16
N ARG A 261 3.46 17.10 -21.51
CA ARG A 261 3.77 16.71 -22.89
C ARG A 261 2.88 15.54 -23.27
N LEU A 262 1.72 15.84 -23.85
CA LEU A 262 0.75 14.82 -24.24
C LEU A 262 1.23 14.05 -25.47
N VAL A 263 1.18 12.72 -25.36
CA VAL A 263 1.62 11.78 -26.38
C VAL A 263 0.53 10.75 -26.62
N LYS A 264 0.15 10.58 -27.89
CA LYS A 264 -0.86 9.62 -28.31
C LYS A 264 -0.24 8.24 -28.55
N LEU A 265 -0.78 7.24 -27.88
CA LEU A 265 -0.46 5.84 -28.06
C LEU A 265 -1.60 5.11 -28.77
N ARG A 266 -1.28 4.04 -29.50
CA ARG A 266 -2.27 3.19 -30.15
C ARG A 266 -2.24 1.78 -29.57
N PHE A 267 -3.42 1.28 -29.25
CA PHE A 267 -3.65 -0.07 -28.75
C PHE A 267 -4.55 -0.82 -29.73
N ALA A 268 -4.26 -2.09 -29.99
CA ALA A 268 -5.14 -2.98 -30.75
C ALA A 268 -5.45 -4.24 -29.94
N ASN A 269 -6.65 -4.77 -30.17
CA ASN A 269 -7.22 -5.91 -29.45
C ASN A 269 -7.50 -5.61 -27.96
N VAL A 270 -8.03 -4.42 -27.67
CA VAL A 270 -8.37 -3.99 -26.30
C VAL A 270 -9.86 -3.73 -26.16
N VAL A 271 -10.36 -3.73 -24.92
CA VAL A 271 -11.71 -3.27 -24.58
C VAL A 271 -11.65 -2.00 -23.74
N GLN A 272 -12.68 -1.17 -23.83
CA GLN A 272 -12.77 0.03 -23.00
C GLN A 272 -13.11 -0.33 -21.55
N ALA A 273 -12.50 0.38 -20.61
CA ALA A 273 -12.79 0.29 -19.19
C ALA A 273 -13.47 1.58 -18.70
N PRO A 274 -14.43 1.50 -17.77
CA PRO A 274 -14.99 2.70 -17.17
C PRO A 274 -13.89 3.50 -16.47
N ARG A 275 -13.66 4.73 -16.93
CA ARG A 275 -12.70 5.65 -16.36
C ARG A 275 -13.33 7.03 -16.19
N TYR A 276 -13.41 7.50 -14.96
CA TYR A 276 -13.78 8.88 -14.65
C TYR A 276 -12.55 9.64 -14.15
N VAL A 277 -12.27 10.79 -14.76
CA VAL A 277 -11.24 11.73 -14.34
C VAL A 277 -11.92 13.04 -13.94
N HIS A 278 -11.82 13.40 -12.67
CA HIS A 278 -12.44 14.60 -12.12
C HIS A 278 -11.90 15.84 -12.84
N GLY A 279 -12.80 16.77 -13.21
CA GLY A 279 -12.48 17.96 -14.00
C GLY A 279 -12.27 17.73 -15.50
N GLU A 280 -12.07 16.48 -15.97
CA GLU A 280 -11.86 16.17 -17.39
C GLU A 280 -13.01 15.39 -18.02
N THR A 281 -13.53 14.36 -17.34
CA THR A 281 -14.62 13.53 -17.88
C THR A 281 -15.96 14.23 -17.74
N ASN A 282 -16.69 14.37 -18.84
CA ASN A 282 -18.03 14.93 -18.82
C ASN A 282 -19.00 14.00 -18.06
N VAL A 283 -19.72 14.53 -17.06
CA VAL A 283 -20.63 13.74 -16.21
C VAL A 283 -21.83 13.19 -16.98
N GLN A 284 -22.32 13.88 -18.01
CA GLN A 284 -23.42 13.38 -18.84
C GLN A 284 -22.95 12.21 -19.70
N GLU A 285 -21.77 12.33 -20.31
CA GLU A 285 -21.14 11.22 -21.07
C GLU A 285 -20.85 10.02 -20.17
N TRP A 286 -20.38 10.28 -18.95
CA TRP A 286 -20.17 9.24 -17.94
C TRP A 286 -21.45 8.44 -17.68
N ARG A 287 -22.57 9.13 -17.44
CA ARG A 287 -23.87 8.50 -17.19
C ARG A 287 -24.40 7.74 -18.39
N ALA A 288 -24.26 8.33 -19.59
CA ALA A 288 -24.81 7.81 -20.83
C ALA A 288 -24.05 6.58 -21.35
N ALA A 289 -22.73 6.55 -21.22
CA ALA A 289 -21.89 5.53 -21.87
C ALA A 289 -20.76 5.00 -20.98
N VAL A 290 -19.87 5.86 -20.47
CA VAL A 290 -18.56 5.43 -19.92
C VAL A 290 -18.70 4.45 -18.75
N ARG A 291 -19.64 4.70 -17.83
CA ARG A 291 -19.87 3.80 -16.68
C ARG A 291 -20.35 2.40 -17.06
N SER A 292 -20.78 2.21 -18.31
CA SER A 292 -21.29 0.95 -18.86
C SER A 292 -20.26 0.20 -19.73
N TYR A 293 -19.04 0.72 -19.88
CA TYR A 293 -17.97 0.04 -20.64
C TYR A 293 -17.63 -1.34 -20.08
N PRO A 294 -17.29 -2.32 -20.94
CA PRO A 294 -17.43 -3.74 -20.60
C PRO A 294 -16.41 -4.29 -19.61
N ALA A 295 -15.29 -3.61 -19.36
CA ALA A 295 -14.26 -4.12 -18.45
C ALA A 295 -14.81 -4.43 -17.04
N PRO A 296 -14.31 -5.50 -16.38
CA PRO A 296 -14.75 -5.91 -15.04
C PRO A 296 -14.25 -5.00 -13.92
N TYR A 297 -13.24 -4.19 -14.18
CA TYR A 297 -12.68 -3.19 -13.28
C TYR A 297 -12.72 -1.80 -13.91
N ALA A 298 -12.84 -0.80 -13.05
CA ALA A 298 -12.97 0.60 -13.38
C ALA A 298 -11.95 1.44 -12.60
N GLU A 299 -11.75 2.68 -13.05
CA GLU A 299 -11.06 3.71 -12.30
C GLU A 299 -11.92 4.97 -12.17
N ILE A 300 -12.04 5.51 -10.96
CA ILE A 300 -12.55 6.87 -10.73
C ILE A 300 -11.47 7.63 -9.96
N GLY A 301 -11.18 8.87 -10.32
CA GLY A 301 -10.12 9.61 -9.66
C GLY A 301 -9.96 11.06 -10.09
N SER A 302 -9.04 11.73 -9.42
CA SER A 302 -8.57 13.10 -9.67
C SER A 302 -7.04 13.09 -9.90
N ASP A 303 -6.43 14.26 -9.94
CA ASP A 303 -4.97 14.43 -9.88
C ASP A 303 -4.38 14.10 -8.50
N LYS A 304 -5.20 13.96 -7.45
CA LYS A 304 -4.79 13.65 -6.07
C LYS A 304 -4.92 12.17 -5.72
N VAL A 305 -6.00 11.50 -6.15
CA VAL A 305 -6.20 10.07 -5.89
C VAL A 305 -7.00 9.36 -6.98
N ILE A 306 -6.63 8.11 -7.26
CA ILE A 306 -7.35 7.22 -8.17
C ILE A 306 -7.76 5.96 -7.42
N PHE A 307 -9.03 5.58 -7.52
CA PHE A 307 -9.57 4.34 -7.00
C PHE A 307 -9.78 3.34 -8.13
N THR A 308 -9.03 2.24 -8.09
CA THR A 308 -9.24 1.08 -8.95
C THR A 308 -10.12 0.07 -8.25
N LEU A 309 -11.31 -0.21 -8.79
CA LEU A 309 -12.30 -1.05 -8.12
C LEU A 309 -13.20 -1.82 -9.11
N PRO A 310 -13.88 -2.90 -8.69
CA PRO A 310 -14.76 -3.67 -9.57
C PRO A 310 -15.85 -2.81 -10.19
N SER A 311 -16.03 -2.89 -11.52
CA SER A 311 -16.96 -2.03 -12.26
C SER A 311 -18.41 -2.13 -11.77
N LYS A 312 -18.79 -3.22 -11.10
CA LYS A 312 -20.12 -3.40 -10.50
C LYS A 312 -20.54 -2.26 -9.58
N PHE A 313 -19.59 -1.66 -8.84
CA PHE A 313 -19.87 -0.57 -7.90
C PHE A 313 -20.11 0.79 -8.61
N ILE A 314 -19.57 0.99 -9.82
CA ILE A 314 -19.73 2.26 -10.55
C ILE A 314 -20.86 2.25 -11.58
N ARG A 315 -21.45 1.08 -11.90
CA ARG A 315 -22.45 0.97 -12.98
C ARG A 315 -23.64 1.91 -12.80
N ARG A 316 -23.96 2.26 -11.55
CA ARG A 316 -25.07 3.13 -11.16
C ARG A 316 -24.60 4.43 -10.50
N LEU A 317 -23.31 4.75 -10.58
CA LEU A 317 -22.78 6.00 -10.05
C LEU A 317 -23.14 7.14 -10.99
N ASP A 318 -24.06 8.02 -10.57
CA ASP A 318 -24.47 9.19 -11.35
C ASP A 318 -23.62 10.44 -11.04
N THR A 319 -23.06 10.53 -9.83
CA THR A 319 -22.36 11.73 -9.34
C THR A 319 -20.92 11.42 -8.93
N PRO A 320 -20.07 10.96 -9.87
CA PRO A 320 -18.66 10.71 -9.56
C PRO A 320 -17.88 12.00 -9.25
N ASP A 321 -18.35 13.14 -9.75
CA ASP A 321 -17.87 14.49 -9.45
C ASP A 321 -17.97 14.81 -7.96
N LEU A 322 -19.16 14.69 -7.38
CA LEU A 322 -19.38 14.97 -5.96
C LEU A 322 -18.60 14.01 -5.05
N ALA A 323 -18.45 12.76 -5.47
CA ALA A 323 -17.63 11.79 -4.73
C ALA A 323 -16.16 12.23 -4.74
N MET A 324 -15.63 12.63 -5.89
CA MET A 324 -14.24 13.06 -6.01
C MET A 324 -13.94 14.38 -5.29
N GLU A 325 -14.89 15.32 -5.24
CA GLU A 325 -14.76 16.55 -4.43
C GLU A 325 -14.50 16.23 -2.95
N LYS A 326 -15.18 15.22 -2.40
CA LYS A 326 -14.97 14.78 -1.00
C LYS A 326 -13.61 14.13 -0.78
N TRP A 327 -13.15 13.31 -1.72
CA TRP A 327 -11.84 12.68 -1.66
C TRP A 327 -10.70 13.69 -1.79
N ASP A 328 -10.83 14.66 -2.70
CA ASP A 328 -9.85 15.73 -2.87
C ASP A 328 -9.79 16.61 -1.61
N ALA A 329 -10.94 16.99 -1.03
CA ALA A 329 -10.99 17.75 0.21
C ALA A 329 -10.32 17.03 1.39
N LEU A 330 -10.43 15.70 1.47
CA LEU A 330 -9.75 14.90 2.50
C LEU A 330 -8.22 14.99 2.33
N ILE A 331 -7.72 14.84 1.10
CA ILE A 331 -6.28 14.85 0.82
C ILE A 331 -5.69 16.26 0.99
N ASP A 332 -6.44 17.29 0.61
CA ASP A 332 -6.05 18.68 0.82
C ASP A 332 -5.96 19.00 2.33
N ALA A 333 -6.91 18.51 3.13
CA ALA A 333 -6.83 18.64 4.59
C ALA A 333 -5.57 17.94 5.13
N MET A 334 -5.23 16.73 4.67
CA MET A 334 -3.98 16.08 5.11
C MET A 334 -2.74 16.85 4.66
N SER A 335 -2.75 17.39 3.44
CA SER A 335 -1.64 18.18 2.90
C SER A 335 -1.43 19.44 3.72
N GLU A 336 -2.50 20.18 4.02
CA GLU A 336 -2.50 21.35 4.89
C GLU A 336 -1.95 21.03 6.29
N LEU A 337 -2.45 19.97 6.95
CA LEU A 337 -1.95 19.58 8.27
C LEU A 337 -0.46 19.31 8.22
N SER A 338 -0.04 18.52 7.23
CA SER A 338 1.34 18.10 7.08
C SER A 338 2.28 19.22 6.64
N GLY A 339 1.79 20.36 6.16
CA GLY A 339 2.61 21.41 5.55
C GLY A 339 3.12 21.08 4.15
N ARG A 340 2.44 20.20 3.41
CA ARG A 340 2.76 19.83 2.02
C ARG A 340 1.98 20.68 1.01
N PRO A 341 2.50 20.84 -0.21
CA PRO A 341 1.71 21.42 -1.30
C PRO A 341 0.50 20.54 -1.63
N GLU A 342 -0.57 21.20 -2.06
CA GLU A 342 -1.78 20.53 -2.58
C GLU A 342 -1.48 19.80 -3.90
N THR A 343 -0.69 20.42 -4.78
CA THR A 343 -0.24 19.79 -6.03
C THR A 343 0.70 18.62 -5.74
N LYS A 344 0.40 17.46 -6.35
CA LYS A 344 1.21 16.24 -6.22
C LYS A 344 1.90 15.89 -7.55
N PRO A 345 3.08 15.26 -7.50
CA PRO A 345 3.77 14.75 -8.69
C PRO A 345 3.04 13.61 -9.39
N PHE A 346 2.20 12.89 -8.66
CA PHE A 346 1.33 11.84 -9.16
C PHE A 346 0.21 11.59 -8.16
N PRO A 347 -0.98 11.14 -8.62
CA PRO A 347 -2.07 10.79 -7.75
C PRO A 347 -1.71 9.57 -6.89
N HIS A 348 -2.19 9.55 -5.65
CA HIS A 348 -2.24 8.33 -4.86
C HIS A 348 -3.15 7.30 -5.53
N ARG A 349 -2.94 6.01 -5.29
CA ARG A 349 -3.75 4.95 -5.92
C ARG A 349 -4.26 3.97 -4.89
N PHE A 350 -5.54 3.66 -4.93
CA PHE A 350 -6.15 2.53 -4.24
C PHE A 350 -6.44 1.39 -5.21
N LEU A 351 -6.20 0.17 -4.77
CA LEU A 351 -6.66 -1.05 -5.40
C LEU A 351 -7.58 -1.79 -4.44
N ILE A 352 -8.86 -1.80 -4.81
CA ILE A 352 -9.90 -2.55 -4.12
C ILE A 352 -9.89 -3.99 -4.63
N ASP A 353 -9.29 -4.88 -3.85
CA ASP A 353 -8.93 -6.25 -4.23
C ASP A 353 -9.72 -7.29 -3.43
N ALA A 354 -9.83 -8.51 -3.98
CA ALA A 354 -10.41 -9.66 -3.30
C ALA A 354 -9.51 -10.17 -2.16
N HIS A 355 -8.22 -9.83 -2.18
CA HIS A 355 -7.23 -10.30 -1.22
C HIS A 355 -6.34 -9.15 -0.75
N VAL A 356 -6.11 -9.09 0.55
CA VAL A 356 -5.20 -8.13 1.20
C VAL A 356 -4.04 -8.90 1.83
N ASN A 357 -2.81 -8.52 1.49
CA ASN A 357 -1.60 -9.24 1.94
C ASN A 357 -1.24 -8.98 3.41
N TRP A 358 -1.53 -7.77 3.91
CA TRP A 358 -1.13 -7.37 5.26
C TRP A 358 -2.22 -6.52 5.91
N GLY A 359 -2.50 -6.80 7.18
CA GLY A 359 -3.49 -6.05 7.95
C GLY A 359 -4.90 -6.15 7.36
N ALA A 360 -5.73 -5.15 7.66
CA ALA A 360 -7.04 -4.97 7.04
C ALA A 360 -6.95 -4.29 5.67
N ALA A 361 -5.95 -3.42 5.51
CA ALA A 361 -5.46 -2.78 4.31
C ALA A 361 -3.96 -2.50 4.53
N PHE A 362 -3.23 -2.13 3.47
CA PHE A 362 -1.87 -1.64 3.65
C PHE A 362 -1.49 -0.58 2.62
N ALA A 363 -0.75 0.42 3.10
CA ALA A 363 -0.21 1.49 2.29
C ALA A 363 0.86 0.99 1.32
N GLY A 364 0.77 1.47 0.08
CA GLY A 364 1.65 1.11 -1.02
C GLY A 364 1.37 1.96 -2.24
N TYR A 365 1.87 1.55 -3.40
CA TYR A 365 1.48 2.13 -4.68
C TYR A 365 1.11 1.01 -5.66
N PRO A 366 -0.18 0.63 -5.75
CA PRO A 366 -1.33 1.17 -5.00
C PRO A 366 -1.40 0.74 -3.52
N ILE A 367 -2.16 1.49 -2.72
CA ILE A 367 -2.73 1.09 -1.43
C ILE A 367 -3.68 -0.07 -1.71
N ASN A 368 -3.52 -1.19 -1.01
CA ASN A 368 -4.37 -2.35 -1.22
C ASN A 368 -5.40 -2.45 -0.10
N ALA A 369 -6.68 -2.48 -0.48
CA ALA A 369 -7.81 -2.49 0.43
C ALA A 369 -8.86 -3.52 -0.01
N PRO A 370 -9.71 -4.01 0.90
CA PRO A 370 -10.66 -5.07 0.61
C PRO A 370 -11.89 -4.55 -0.16
N HIS A 371 -12.57 -5.45 -0.89
CA HIS A 371 -13.83 -5.14 -1.61
C HIS A 371 -14.89 -4.40 -0.79
N GLY A 372 -14.95 -4.62 0.52
CA GLY A 372 -15.91 -3.96 1.41
C GLY A 372 -15.78 -2.43 1.45
N TRP A 373 -14.67 -1.86 0.99
CA TRP A 373 -14.44 -0.41 0.99
C TRP A 373 -15.01 0.29 -0.25
N ALA A 374 -15.41 -0.45 -1.29
CA ALA A 374 -15.83 0.12 -2.57
C ALA A 374 -17.05 1.04 -2.47
N GLU A 375 -18.05 0.67 -1.65
CA GLU A 375 -19.30 1.44 -1.50
C GLU A 375 -19.06 2.84 -0.93
N ALA A 376 -18.29 2.94 0.15
CA ALA A 376 -17.92 4.22 0.75
C ALA A 376 -17.13 5.10 -0.24
N ILE A 377 -16.24 4.48 -1.03
CA ILE A 377 -15.48 5.16 -2.10
C ILE A 377 -16.42 5.78 -3.13
N VAL A 378 -17.32 5.00 -3.72
CA VAL A 378 -18.20 5.50 -4.80
C VAL A 378 -19.22 6.52 -4.29
N ARG A 379 -19.57 6.50 -2.99
CA ARG A 379 -20.47 7.49 -2.36
C ARG A 379 -19.76 8.79 -1.98
N GLY A 380 -18.42 8.83 -1.99
CA GLY A 380 -17.69 9.98 -1.46
C GLY A 380 -17.82 10.10 0.06
N GLU A 381 -17.81 8.96 0.76
CA GLU A 381 -17.92 8.88 2.22
C GLU A 381 -16.60 8.38 2.82
N PRO A 382 -15.54 9.21 2.92
CA PRO A 382 -14.29 8.77 3.53
C PRO A 382 -14.47 8.31 4.97
N GLU A 383 -14.13 7.05 5.23
CA GLU A 383 -14.10 6.48 6.57
C GLU A 383 -12.69 6.47 7.17
N TRP A 384 -12.58 6.19 8.47
CA TRP A 384 -11.31 6.11 9.20
C TRP A 384 -10.26 5.23 8.51
N GLY A 385 -10.64 4.07 7.97
CA GLY A 385 -9.70 3.19 7.27
C GLY A 385 -9.06 3.84 6.05
N HIS A 386 -9.86 4.48 5.20
CA HIS A 386 -9.35 5.21 4.03
C HIS A 386 -8.41 6.34 4.44
N ALA A 387 -8.84 7.13 5.44
CA ALA A 387 -8.06 8.26 5.93
C ALA A 387 -6.76 7.81 6.61
N HIS A 388 -6.77 6.65 7.29
CA HIS A 388 -5.59 6.04 7.88
C HIS A 388 -4.56 5.65 6.79
N GLU A 389 -4.96 4.90 5.76
CA GLU A 389 -4.01 4.51 4.71
C GLU A 389 -3.44 5.72 3.94
N LEU A 390 -4.27 6.73 3.68
CA LEU A 390 -3.82 8.00 3.10
C LEU A 390 -2.91 8.80 4.05
N GLY A 391 -3.13 8.69 5.36
CA GLY A 391 -2.32 9.32 6.38
C GLY A 391 -0.88 8.81 6.40
N HIS A 392 -0.64 7.53 6.06
CA HIS A 392 0.72 6.98 5.97
C HIS A 392 1.58 7.73 4.94
N LEU A 393 0.95 8.31 3.91
CA LEU A 393 1.64 9.11 2.90
C LEU A 393 2.11 10.46 3.46
N HIS A 394 1.50 10.94 4.54
CA HIS A 394 1.75 12.25 5.15
C HIS A 394 2.66 12.19 6.39
N GLN A 395 2.89 10.99 6.92
CA GLN A 395 3.86 10.75 7.99
C GLN A 395 5.28 11.08 7.57
N HIS A 396 6.13 11.31 8.57
CA HIS A 396 7.54 11.60 8.38
C HIS A 396 8.38 11.05 9.54
N ARG A 397 9.61 10.63 9.23
CA ARG A 397 10.53 9.99 10.19
C ARG A 397 10.99 10.93 11.31
N ALA A 398 11.01 12.24 11.08
CA ALA A 398 11.46 13.20 12.07
C ALA A 398 10.54 13.26 13.31
N TRP A 399 9.25 12.91 13.18
CA TRP A 399 8.30 12.89 14.30
C TRP A 399 7.66 11.51 14.54
N THR A 400 7.99 10.50 13.72
CA THR A 400 7.47 9.13 13.88
C THR A 400 8.56 8.26 14.45
N TYR A 401 8.44 7.96 15.75
CA TYR A 401 9.41 7.16 16.51
C TYR A 401 8.83 5.80 16.93
N GLN A 402 9.67 4.97 17.55
CA GLN A 402 9.35 3.59 17.93
C GLN A 402 7.91 3.42 18.48
N ARG A 403 7.19 2.44 17.90
CA ARG A 403 5.77 2.10 18.19
C ARG A 403 4.72 3.16 17.87
N THR A 404 5.08 4.24 17.19
CA THR A 404 4.12 5.30 16.82
C THR A 404 3.73 5.31 15.33
N GLY A 405 4.26 4.41 14.50
CA GLY A 405 3.90 4.33 13.07
C GLY A 405 2.39 4.16 12.83
N GLU A 406 1.71 3.34 13.63
CA GLU A 406 0.25 3.15 13.58
C GLU A 406 -0.52 4.18 14.44
N VAL A 407 0.18 5.16 15.01
CA VAL A 407 -0.38 6.20 15.88
C VAL A 407 -0.34 7.55 15.18
N THR A 408 0.83 8.02 14.75
CA THR A 408 0.98 9.34 14.12
C THR A 408 0.24 9.43 12.79
N VAL A 409 0.06 8.31 12.09
CA VAL A 409 -0.84 8.20 10.92
C VAL A 409 -2.28 8.65 11.24
N ASN A 410 -2.76 8.31 12.43
CA ASN A 410 -4.13 8.59 12.85
C ASN A 410 -4.34 10.05 13.28
N ILE A 411 -3.26 10.84 13.44
CA ILE A 411 -3.36 12.29 13.62
C ILE A 411 -3.92 12.92 12.33
N PHE A 412 -3.41 12.49 11.16
CA PHE A 412 -3.91 12.92 9.86
C PHE A 412 -5.35 12.45 9.61
N ALA A 413 -5.67 11.20 9.99
CA ALA A 413 -7.03 10.68 9.88
C ALA A 413 -8.03 11.47 10.74
N ALA A 414 -7.66 11.77 12.00
CA ALA A 414 -8.50 12.55 12.91
C ALA A 414 -8.75 13.95 12.36
N TYR A 415 -7.69 14.68 11.99
CA TYR A 415 -7.80 16.04 11.45
C TYR A 415 -8.63 16.10 10.18
N ALA A 416 -8.29 15.28 9.18
CA ALA A 416 -8.90 15.37 7.87
C ALA A 416 -10.40 15.03 7.93
N LEU A 417 -10.77 14.00 8.67
CA LEU A 417 -12.18 13.63 8.86
C LEU A 417 -12.95 14.67 9.67
N GLU A 418 -12.33 15.25 10.70
CA GLU A 418 -12.94 16.35 11.46
C GLU A 418 -13.21 17.56 10.54
N LYS A 419 -12.21 17.94 9.74
CA LYS A 419 -12.29 19.08 8.84
C LYS A 419 -13.37 18.92 7.76
N ILE A 420 -13.45 17.77 7.09
CA ILE A 420 -14.43 17.58 6.01
C ILE A 420 -15.86 17.33 6.52
N ASN A 421 -16.01 16.84 7.75
CA ASN A 421 -17.32 16.55 8.34
C ASN A 421 -17.83 17.66 9.27
N GLY A 422 -16.98 18.63 9.63
CA GLY A 422 -17.29 19.69 10.59
C GLY A 422 -17.45 19.20 12.03
N ARG A 423 -17.07 17.94 12.31
CA ARG A 423 -17.14 17.32 13.65
C ARG A 423 -16.14 16.17 13.77
N PRO A 424 -15.60 15.89 14.96
CA PRO A 424 -14.70 14.76 15.16
C PRO A 424 -15.35 13.42 14.78
N HIS A 425 -14.55 12.54 14.18
CA HIS A 425 -14.95 11.15 13.98
C HIS A 425 -15.14 10.43 15.33
N GLN A 426 -16.00 9.40 15.41
CA GLN A 426 -16.29 8.64 16.65
C GLN A 426 -15.02 8.18 17.41
N ARG A 427 -13.93 7.90 16.69
CA ARG A 427 -12.64 7.46 17.26
C ARG A 427 -11.80 8.59 17.87
N ALA A 428 -12.20 9.85 17.67
CA ALA A 428 -11.48 11.05 18.07
C ALA A 428 -12.39 12.09 18.79
N THR A 429 -13.64 11.74 19.08
CA THR A 429 -14.52 12.54 19.97
C THR A 429 -13.87 12.69 21.34
N ARG A 430 -14.19 13.78 22.05
CA ARG A 430 -13.64 14.06 23.39
C ARG A 430 -13.82 12.87 24.34
N GLU A 431 -15.00 12.24 24.32
CA GLU A 431 -15.35 11.09 25.15
C GLU A 431 -14.43 9.90 24.85
N ALA A 432 -14.30 9.53 23.59
CA ALA A 432 -13.39 8.46 23.15
C ALA A 432 -11.92 8.75 23.51
N VAL A 433 -11.47 10.01 23.40
CA VAL A 433 -10.11 10.42 23.77
C VAL A 433 -9.89 10.24 25.27
N ILE A 434 -10.84 10.66 26.11
CA ILE A 434 -10.77 10.52 27.56
C ILE A 434 -10.80 9.04 27.98
N GLU A 435 -11.67 8.23 27.39
CA GLU A 435 -11.74 6.80 27.68
C GLU A 435 -10.43 6.07 27.34
N ASN A 436 -9.84 6.37 26.19
CA ASN A 436 -8.53 5.83 25.80
C ASN A 436 -7.41 6.31 26.74
N ALA A 437 -7.45 7.58 27.17
CA ALA A 437 -6.48 8.10 28.12
C ALA A 437 -6.63 7.48 29.51
N GLN A 438 -7.86 7.28 30.00
CA GLN A 438 -8.15 6.55 31.25
C GLN A 438 -7.54 5.16 31.23
N ARG A 439 -7.72 4.41 30.14
CA ARG A 439 -7.13 3.07 29.95
C ARG A 439 -5.61 3.06 30.00
N TYR A 440 -4.95 4.13 29.54
CA TYR A 440 -3.50 4.22 29.57
C TYR A 440 -2.96 4.71 30.91
N LEU A 441 -3.56 5.76 31.45
CA LEU A 441 -3.14 6.45 32.67
C LEU A 441 -3.53 5.70 33.95
N SER A 442 -4.37 4.66 33.87
CA SER A 442 -4.62 3.76 35.02
C SER A 442 -3.43 2.85 35.35
N ARG A 443 -2.47 2.70 34.43
CA ARG A 443 -1.25 1.89 34.64
C ARG A 443 -0.31 2.58 35.63
N PRO A 444 0.48 1.86 36.43
CA PRO A 444 1.59 2.45 37.18
C PRO A 444 2.60 3.15 36.25
N ILE A 445 3.26 4.22 36.70
CA ILE A 445 4.13 5.04 35.83
C ILE A 445 5.31 4.22 35.25
N GLU A 446 5.83 3.27 36.03
CA GLU A 446 6.89 2.33 35.67
C GLU A 446 6.48 1.36 34.55
N GLU A 447 5.17 1.14 34.36
CA GLU A 447 4.61 0.32 33.28
C GLU A 447 4.23 1.13 32.03
N ARG A 448 4.35 2.47 32.07
CA ARG A 448 4.01 3.38 30.96
C ARG A 448 5.17 3.70 30.04
N ASN A 449 6.20 2.85 29.94
CA ASN A 449 7.29 3.11 29.00
C ASN A 449 6.78 3.18 27.55
N TRP A 450 6.70 4.40 27.02
CA TRP A 450 6.07 4.69 25.74
C TRP A 450 6.66 3.87 24.58
N MET A 451 7.97 3.66 24.60
CA MET A 451 8.71 2.94 23.56
C MET A 451 8.60 1.41 23.65
N THR A 452 8.19 0.85 24.79
CA THR A 452 8.14 -0.62 24.99
C THR A 452 6.74 -1.18 25.21
N VAL A 453 5.78 -0.37 25.66
CA VAL A 453 4.40 -0.79 25.91
C VAL A 453 3.76 -1.43 24.66
N ASN A 454 3.15 -2.61 24.84
CA ASN A 454 2.38 -3.29 23.79
C ASN A 454 0.91 -2.86 23.82
N GLY A 455 0.25 -2.95 22.66
CA GLY A 455 -1.22 -2.83 22.56
C GLY A 455 -1.80 -1.52 23.10
N ALA A 456 -1.28 -0.37 22.67
CA ALA A 456 -1.74 0.95 23.11
C ALA A 456 -1.84 1.92 21.93
N LEU A 457 -2.55 1.55 20.86
CA LEU A 457 -2.61 2.36 19.64
C LEU A 457 -3.48 3.60 19.85
N PHE A 458 -4.76 3.40 20.19
CA PHE A 458 -5.70 4.50 20.40
C PHE A 458 -5.44 5.24 21.72
N GLU A 459 -4.89 4.55 22.70
CA GLU A 459 -4.33 5.12 23.92
C GLU A 459 -3.22 6.14 23.61
N ARG A 460 -2.25 5.77 22.77
CA ARG A 460 -1.22 6.73 22.34
C ARG A 460 -1.76 7.80 21.41
N LEU A 461 -2.80 7.53 20.64
CA LEU A 461 -3.46 8.57 19.84
C LEU A 461 -4.10 9.63 20.75
N ALA A 462 -4.69 9.21 21.88
CA ALA A 462 -5.30 10.11 22.86
C ALA A 462 -4.33 11.18 23.38
N PHE A 463 -3.04 10.85 23.53
CA PHE A 463 -1.99 11.81 23.84
C PHE A 463 -1.96 12.98 22.84
N TYR A 464 -1.95 12.66 21.54
CA TYR A 464 -1.90 13.69 20.50
C TYR A 464 -3.23 14.42 20.36
N THR A 465 -4.36 13.71 20.41
CA THR A 465 -5.68 14.34 20.21
C THR A 465 -6.12 15.17 21.42
N MET A 466 -5.62 14.92 22.64
CA MET A 466 -5.81 15.86 23.75
C MET A 466 -5.20 17.23 23.46
N LEU A 467 -3.98 17.26 22.89
CA LEU A 467 -3.35 18.51 22.47
C LEU A 467 -4.21 19.23 21.42
N SER A 468 -4.81 18.51 20.46
CA SER A 468 -5.67 19.13 19.45
C SER A 468 -7.00 19.63 20.02
N HIS A 469 -7.60 18.93 20.98
CA HIS A 469 -8.83 19.38 21.65
C HIS A 469 -8.61 20.64 22.51
N GLU A 470 -7.46 20.76 23.17
CA GLU A 470 -7.21 21.87 24.10
C GLU A 470 -6.52 23.09 23.45
N PHE A 471 -5.69 22.88 22.43
CA PHE A 471 -4.95 23.96 21.74
C PHE A 471 -5.38 24.17 20.29
N GLY A 472 -6.26 23.32 19.75
CA GLY A 472 -6.59 23.30 18.32
C GLY A 472 -5.50 22.66 17.45
N TRP A 473 -5.71 22.68 16.13
CA TRP A 473 -4.83 22.04 15.16
C TRP A 473 -3.67 22.92 14.66
N GLU A 474 -3.67 24.23 14.94
CA GLU A 474 -2.62 25.13 14.45
C GLU A 474 -1.21 24.79 15.00
N PRO A 475 -1.03 24.43 16.28
CA PRO A 475 0.28 23.99 16.76
C PRO A 475 0.84 22.79 15.97
N PHE A 476 -0.01 21.82 15.61
CA PHE A 476 0.43 20.69 14.77
C PHE A 476 0.88 21.14 13.38
N LYS A 477 0.13 22.04 12.74
CA LYS A 477 0.50 22.60 11.43
C LYS A 477 1.82 23.33 11.50
N GLN A 478 2.04 24.13 12.54
CA GLN A 478 3.32 24.82 12.76
C GLN A 478 4.46 23.81 12.91
N VAL A 479 4.34 22.85 13.83
CA VAL A 479 5.37 21.85 14.10
C VAL A 479 5.73 21.04 12.84
N TYR A 480 4.74 20.59 12.07
CA TYR A 480 5.00 19.82 10.84
C TYR A 480 5.63 20.66 9.73
N ARG A 481 5.25 21.94 9.58
CA ARG A 481 5.93 22.86 8.65
C ARG A 481 7.40 23.09 9.04
N GLU A 482 7.67 23.27 10.33
CA GLU A 482 9.05 23.42 10.82
C GLU A 482 9.88 22.17 10.49
N TYR A 483 9.34 20.97 10.72
CA TYR A 483 10.03 19.73 10.35
C TYR A 483 10.37 19.62 8.86
N ARG A 484 9.48 20.07 7.98
CA ARG A 484 9.71 20.03 6.53
C ARG A 484 10.71 21.07 6.04
N GLN A 485 10.89 22.15 6.79
CA GLN A 485 11.89 23.17 6.48
C GLN A 485 13.29 22.80 6.97
N LEU A 486 13.41 21.78 7.84
CA LEU A 486 14.71 21.32 8.35
C LEU A 486 15.50 20.56 7.27
N PRO A 487 16.80 20.88 7.10
CA PRO A 487 17.72 20.03 6.35
C PRO A 487 17.73 18.59 6.90
N LEU A 488 17.84 17.59 6.00
CA LEU A 488 17.78 16.17 6.36
C LEU A 488 18.84 15.73 7.38
N ASP A 489 20.01 16.38 7.40
CA ASP A 489 21.11 16.10 8.33
C ASP A 489 20.90 16.70 9.73
N GLU A 490 19.96 17.64 9.86
CA GLU A 490 19.49 18.21 11.13
C GLU A 490 18.31 17.43 11.73
N HIS A 491 17.77 16.44 11.03
CA HIS A 491 16.66 15.63 11.55
C HIS A 491 17.10 14.76 12.75
N PRO A 492 16.20 14.53 13.72
CA PRO A 492 16.49 13.73 14.90
C PRO A 492 16.86 12.28 14.55
N LYS A 493 17.93 11.79 15.19
CA LYS A 493 18.62 10.55 14.79
C LYS A 493 18.13 9.32 15.55
N SER A 494 17.83 9.46 16.84
CA SER A 494 17.26 8.40 17.68
C SER A 494 15.77 8.63 18.00
N ASP A 495 15.09 7.61 18.52
CA ASP A 495 13.68 7.72 18.93
C ASP A 495 13.49 8.69 20.11
N VAL A 496 14.46 8.75 21.03
CA VAL A 496 14.45 9.72 22.13
C VAL A 496 14.66 11.13 21.60
N ASP A 497 15.54 11.32 20.62
CA ASP A 497 15.72 12.64 19.99
C ASP A 497 14.45 13.10 19.27
N ARG A 498 13.75 12.20 18.58
CA ARG A 498 12.46 12.51 17.91
C ARG A 498 11.40 12.95 18.91
N ALA A 499 11.25 12.21 20.02
CA ALA A 499 10.30 12.56 21.07
C ALA A 499 10.68 13.88 21.76
N SER A 500 11.98 14.11 21.99
CA SER A 500 12.52 15.33 22.61
C SER A 500 12.32 16.56 21.73
N ASP A 501 12.61 16.44 20.44
CA ASP A 501 12.42 17.52 19.47
C ASP A 501 10.93 17.83 19.29
N PHE A 502 10.05 16.81 19.25
CA PHE A 502 8.60 17.01 19.24
C PHE A 502 8.11 17.73 20.52
N LEU A 503 8.62 17.36 21.70
CA LEU A 503 8.34 18.06 22.96
C LEU A 503 8.68 19.54 22.86
N VAL A 504 9.89 19.88 22.42
CA VAL A 504 10.37 21.28 22.34
C VAL A 504 9.52 22.07 21.35
N ARG A 505 9.32 21.56 20.13
CA ARG A 505 8.55 22.25 19.09
C ARG A 505 7.10 22.44 19.49
N MET A 506 6.46 21.40 20.02
CA MET A 506 5.06 21.47 20.43
C MET A 506 4.88 22.39 21.63
N SER A 507 5.81 22.40 22.59
CA SER A 507 5.78 23.33 23.73
C SER A 507 5.88 24.79 23.29
N ARG A 508 6.75 25.08 22.31
CA ARG A 508 6.85 26.40 21.70
C ARG A 508 5.58 26.79 20.96
N ALA A 509 5.04 25.88 20.15
CA ALA A 509 3.85 26.12 19.34
C ALA A 509 2.57 26.33 20.18
N THR A 510 2.48 25.69 21.35
CA THR A 510 1.39 25.91 22.31
C THR A 510 1.68 27.03 23.32
N ASN A 511 2.91 27.56 23.36
CA ASN A 511 3.42 28.47 24.38
C ASN A 511 3.26 27.93 25.82
N HIS A 512 3.41 26.61 26.00
CA HIS A 512 3.32 25.96 27.30
C HIS A 512 4.40 24.89 27.47
N ASN A 513 4.85 24.71 28.71
CA ASN A 513 5.74 23.61 29.07
C ASN A 513 4.93 22.30 29.10
N LEU A 514 5.16 21.43 28.11
CA LEU A 514 4.54 20.10 28.00
C LEU A 514 5.37 19.00 28.69
N GLY A 515 6.50 19.33 29.33
CA GLY A 515 7.38 18.38 30.00
C GLY A 515 6.65 17.48 31.00
N PRO A 516 5.89 18.03 31.97
CA PRO A 516 5.11 17.23 32.91
C PRO A 516 4.08 16.30 32.23
N TYR A 517 3.48 16.75 31.13
CA TYR A 517 2.57 15.93 30.34
C TYR A 517 3.30 14.72 29.73
N PHE A 518 4.44 14.93 29.08
CA PHE A 518 5.25 13.84 28.51
C PHE A 518 5.72 12.86 29.59
N THR A 519 6.16 13.36 30.75
CA THR A 519 6.59 12.53 31.87
C THR A 519 5.45 11.64 32.37
N GLU A 520 4.25 12.16 32.56
CA GLU A 520 3.11 11.37 33.03
C GLU A 520 2.71 10.26 32.05
N TRP A 521 2.75 10.56 30.75
CA TRP A 521 2.50 9.56 29.72
C TRP A 521 3.67 8.59 29.51
N GLY A 522 4.75 8.74 30.29
CA GLY A 522 5.92 7.86 30.23
C GLY A 522 6.66 7.95 28.90
N VAL A 523 6.62 9.11 28.23
CA VAL A 523 7.37 9.36 26.99
C VAL A 523 8.83 9.63 27.31
N GLN A 524 9.73 8.81 26.79
CA GLN A 524 11.17 8.98 26.97
C GLN A 524 11.66 10.19 26.18
N VAL A 525 12.18 11.20 26.89
CA VAL A 525 12.81 12.42 26.34
C VAL A 525 14.13 12.70 27.04
N ASN A 526 14.99 13.50 26.43
CA ASN A 526 16.27 13.93 26.99
C ASN A 526 16.06 15.02 28.06
N ASP A 527 16.88 15.02 29.11
CA ASP A 527 16.83 16.04 30.17
C ASP A 527 17.02 17.46 29.62
N ALA A 528 17.90 17.62 28.61
CA ALA A 528 18.12 18.90 27.94
C ALA A 528 16.83 19.48 27.31
N ALA A 529 15.96 18.62 26.75
CA ALA A 529 14.70 19.07 26.17
C ALA A 529 13.69 19.47 27.26
N LEU A 530 13.69 18.78 28.41
CA LEU A 530 12.90 19.19 29.57
C LEU A 530 13.38 20.54 30.10
N ASP A 531 14.69 20.74 30.22
CA ASP A 531 15.29 22.00 30.65
C ASP A 531 14.95 23.17 29.72
N GLU A 532 14.97 22.92 28.41
CA GLU A 532 14.68 23.94 27.39
C GLU A 532 13.24 24.47 27.47
N VAL A 533 12.27 23.64 27.84
CA VAL A 533 10.85 24.05 27.93
C VAL A 533 10.45 24.58 29.31
N LYS A 534 11.29 24.43 30.34
CA LYS A 534 11.01 24.91 31.73
C LYS A 534 10.59 26.38 31.84
N PRO A 535 11.12 27.34 31.05
CA PRO A 535 10.71 28.74 31.16
C PRO A 535 9.27 29.03 30.74
N LEU A 536 8.61 28.11 30.01
CA LEU A 536 7.22 28.26 29.58
C LEU A 536 6.24 27.92 30.72
N PRO A 537 5.02 28.49 30.74
CA PRO A 537 4.01 28.14 31.74
C PRO A 537 3.62 26.65 31.62
N THR A 538 3.60 25.93 32.75
CA THR A 538 3.18 24.51 32.77
C THR A 538 1.76 24.35 32.28
N TRP A 539 1.56 23.46 31.31
CA TRP A 539 0.22 23.06 30.88
C TRP A 539 -0.40 22.07 31.86
N ASP A 540 -1.58 22.42 32.36
CA ASP A 540 -2.35 21.62 33.30
C ASP A 540 -3.66 21.14 32.65
N SER A 541 -3.56 20.10 31.83
CA SER A 541 -4.64 19.61 30.95
C SER A 541 -5.93 19.24 31.70
N PRO A 542 -7.06 19.94 31.45
CA PRO A 542 -8.36 19.56 31.99
C PRO A 542 -8.81 18.16 31.55
N MET A 543 -8.54 17.76 30.29
CA MET A 543 -8.92 16.42 29.82
C MET A 543 -8.11 15.33 30.51
N MET A 544 -6.80 15.55 30.75
CA MET A 544 -5.99 14.60 31.50
C MET A 544 -6.48 14.48 32.95
N LYS A 545 -6.84 15.59 33.61
CA LYS A 545 -7.42 15.55 34.97
C LYS A 545 -8.71 14.74 35.01
N GLU A 546 -9.57 14.89 34.02
CA GLU A 546 -10.79 14.08 33.89
C GLU A 546 -10.46 12.62 33.67
N ALA A 547 -9.48 12.31 32.82
CA ALA A 547 -9.05 10.95 32.55
C ALA A 547 -8.32 10.25 33.70
N ARG A 548 -8.03 10.95 34.81
CA ARG A 548 -7.46 10.35 36.03
C ARG A 548 -8.50 10.12 37.12
N LYS A 549 -9.71 10.66 36.96
CA LYS A 549 -10.85 10.35 37.82
C LYS A 549 -11.46 9.04 37.35
#